data_AF-A0A1G6QMT3-F1
#
_entry.id   AF-A0A1G6QMT3-F1
#
_cell.length_a   1.000
_cell.length_b   1.000
_cell.length_c   1.000
_cell.angle_alpha   90.00
_cell.angle_beta   90.00
_cell.angle_gamma   90.00
#
_symmetry.space_group_name_H-M   'P 1'
#
loop_
_entity.id
_entity.type
_entity.pdbx_description
1 polymer ?
#
loop_
_entity_poly.entity_id
_entity_poly.type
_entity_poly.pdbx_seq_one_letter_code
_entity_poly.pdbx_strand_id
1 'polypeptide(L)'
;MAKSYASPSAFRAALTQAARNMSKKTGMSVPDLMKIFYFNRLAARVFTEEPDSWLIKGGQALLVRYRGAARLSQDIDLQCAHPDRSAEEARALVIKAASLDLGDYLRYVPGKFLGHSDEGRGGAQ
;
A
#
# COMPACT_ATOMS: atom_id res chain seq x y z
N MET A 1 -8.45 14.44 16.71
CA MET A 1 -9.60 13.82 16.02
C MET A 1 -9.23 13.59 14.57
N ALA A 2 -9.53 12.42 14.02
CA ALA A 2 -9.38 12.17 12.58
C ALA A 2 -10.29 13.14 11.81
N LYS A 3 -9.80 13.73 10.71
CA LYS A 3 -10.66 14.53 9.82
C LYS A 3 -11.72 13.62 9.20
N SER A 4 -12.99 13.87 9.52
CA SER A 4 -14.12 13.27 8.83
C SER A 4 -14.52 14.11 7.61
N TYR A 5 -14.94 13.46 6.54
CA TYR A 5 -15.48 14.11 5.36
C TYR A 5 -16.97 13.79 5.24
N ALA A 6 -17.78 14.72 4.75
CA ALA A 6 -19.23 14.53 4.66
C ALA A 6 -19.64 13.53 3.55
N SER A 7 -18.76 13.27 2.59
CA SER A 7 -19.03 12.38 1.46
C SER A 7 -17.73 11.83 0.83
N PRO A 8 -17.81 10.75 0.03
CA PRO A 8 -16.68 10.26 -0.76
C PRO A 8 -16.11 11.31 -1.72
N SER A 9 -16.95 12.17 -2.29
CA SER A 9 -16.51 13.26 -3.19
C SER A 9 -15.74 14.34 -2.43
N ALA A 10 -16.19 14.71 -1.23
CA ALA A 10 -15.48 15.65 -0.37
C ALA A 10 -14.12 15.10 0.07
N PHE A 11 -14.05 13.81 0.43
CA PHE A 11 -12.79 13.13 0.70
C PHE A 11 -11.83 13.17 -0.49
N ARG A 12 -12.31 12.81 -1.69
CA ARG A 12 -11.49 12.80 -2.91
C ARG A 12 -10.96 14.19 -3.26
N ALA A 13 -11.79 15.23 -3.13
CA ALA A 13 -11.37 16.61 -3.36
C ALA A 13 -10.28 17.04 -2.37
N ALA A 14 -10.46 16.76 -1.08
CA ALA A 14 -9.49 17.07 -0.05
C ALA A 14 -8.17 16.33 -0.23
N LEU A 15 -8.22 15.03 -0.58
CA LEU A 15 -7.05 14.22 -0.87
C LEU A 15 -6.28 14.78 -2.09
N THR A 16 -7.00 15.13 -3.16
CA THR A 16 -6.40 15.73 -4.36
C THR A 16 -5.73 17.07 -4.04
N GLN A 17 -6.37 17.90 -3.21
CA GLN A 17 -5.79 19.17 -2.79
C GLN A 17 -4.55 18.97 -1.92
N ALA A 18 -4.56 17.99 -1.00
CA ALA A 18 -3.41 17.63 -0.20
C ALA A 18 -2.23 17.17 -1.08
N ALA A 19 -2.49 16.34 -2.09
CA ALA A 19 -1.49 15.89 -3.04
C ALA A 19 -0.92 17.05 -3.87
N ARG A 20 -1.75 17.99 -4.35
CA ARG A 20 -1.28 19.21 -5.04
C ARG A 20 -0.38 20.08 -4.15
N ASN A 21 -0.76 20.25 -2.89
CA ASN A 21 0.03 21.02 -1.93
C ASN A 21 1.37 20.35 -1.64
N MET A 22 1.40 19.01 -1.55
CA MET A 22 2.63 18.26 -1.35
C MET A 22 3.52 18.28 -2.59
N SER A 23 2.93 18.16 -3.78
CA SER A 23 3.63 18.24 -5.06
C SER A 23 4.45 19.53 -5.20
N LYS A 24 3.85 20.68 -4.82
CA LYS A 24 4.56 21.97 -4.79
C LYS A 24 5.74 22.01 -3.82
N LYS A 25 5.71 21.22 -2.74
CA LYS A 25 6.74 21.19 -1.70
C LYS A 25 7.88 20.21 -2.01
N THR A 26 7.56 19.09 -2.66
CA THR A 26 8.50 17.99 -2.87
C THR A 26 8.96 17.82 -4.31
N GLY A 27 8.30 18.47 -5.27
CA GLY A 27 8.54 18.27 -6.70
C GLY A 27 7.96 16.96 -7.26
N MET A 28 7.33 16.13 -6.42
CA MET A 28 6.72 14.88 -6.85
C MET A 28 5.43 15.13 -7.64
N SER A 29 5.13 14.27 -8.61
CA SER A 29 3.88 14.38 -9.35
C SER A 29 2.67 14.07 -8.45
N VAL A 30 1.53 14.71 -8.73
CA VAL A 30 0.27 14.41 -8.01
C VAL A 30 -0.12 12.92 -8.15
N PRO A 31 -0.06 12.29 -9.34
CA PRO A 31 -0.33 10.86 -9.48
C PRO A 31 0.52 9.97 -8.57
N ASP A 32 1.81 10.28 -8.42
CA ASP A 32 2.72 9.49 -7.58
C ASP A 32 2.38 9.61 -6.09
N LEU A 33 2.02 10.81 -5.65
CA LEU A 33 1.57 11.06 -4.27
C LEU A 33 0.25 10.33 -3.96
N MET A 34 -0.68 10.32 -4.93
CA MET A 34 -1.92 9.55 -4.82
C MET A 34 -1.64 8.05 -4.74
N LYS A 35 -0.70 7.55 -5.55
CA LYS A 35 -0.28 6.14 -5.52
C LYS A 35 0.31 5.74 -4.17
N ILE A 36 1.24 6.53 -3.63
CA ILE A 36 1.78 6.31 -2.27
C ILE A 36 0.65 6.26 -1.24
N PHE A 37 -0.29 7.20 -1.31
CA PHE A 37 -1.42 7.22 -0.39
C PHE A 37 -2.23 5.91 -0.46
N TYR A 38 -2.59 5.45 -1.67
CA TYR A 38 -3.33 4.21 -1.82
C TYR A 38 -2.54 2.97 -1.38
N PHE A 39 -1.22 2.91 -1.58
CA PHE A 39 -0.42 1.81 -1.06
C PHE A 39 -0.35 1.80 0.46
N ASN A 40 -0.18 2.97 1.09
CA ASN A 40 -0.23 3.08 2.55
C ASN A 40 -1.58 2.64 3.12
N ARG A 41 -2.68 2.94 2.43
CA ARG A 41 -4.03 2.52 2.84
C ARG A 41 -4.31 1.04 2.62
N LEU A 42 -3.68 0.40 1.63
CA LEU A 42 -3.71 -1.06 1.48
C LEU A 42 -2.86 -1.74 2.56
N ALA A 43 -1.65 -1.24 2.81
CA ALA A 43 -0.80 -1.73 3.89
C ALA A 43 -1.52 -1.64 5.24
N ALA A 44 -2.15 -0.50 5.54
CA ALA A 44 -2.91 -0.33 6.78
C ALA A 44 -3.96 -1.45 6.98
N ARG A 45 -4.64 -1.89 5.92
CA ARG A 45 -5.60 -3.00 5.99
C ARG A 45 -4.93 -4.33 6.28
N VAL A 46 -3.86 -4.66 5.54
CA VAL A 46 -3.08 -5.89 5.72
C VAL A 46 -2.55 -6.03 7.14
N PHE A 47 -1.97 -4.96 7.68
CA PHE A 47 -1.42 -4.93 9.03
C PHE A 47 -2.47 -4.75 10.14
N THR A 48 -3.71 -4.35 9.82
CA THR A 48 -4.82 -4.35 10.79
C THR A 48 -5.38 -5.75 10.97
N GLU A 49 -5.53 -6.50 9.88
CA GLU A 49 -6.08 -7.86 9.92
C GLU A 49 -5.11 -8.85 10.59
N GLU A 50 -3.82 -8.80 10.23
CA GLU A 50 -2.78 -9.65 10.82
C GLU A 50 -1.47 -8.87 11.03
N PRO A 51 -1.31 -8.14 12.15
CA PRO A 51 -0.20 -7.21 12.36
C PRO A 51 1.19 -7.86 12.32
N ASP A 52 1.30 -9.11 12.77
CA ASP A 52 2.57 -9.82 12.92
C ASP A 52 2.88 -10.78 11.75
N SER A 53 1.96 -10.89 10.78
CA SER A 53 2.09 -11.88 9.70
C SER A 53 2.76 -11.34 8.43
N TRP A 54 3.05 -10.05 8.38
CA TRP A 54 3.50 -9.37 7.16
C TRP A 54 4.73 -8.51 7.38
N LEU A 55 5.62 -8.51 6.38
CA LEU A 55 6.75 -7.60 6.28
C LEU A 55 6.65 -6.83 4.97
N ILE A 56 6.81 -5.50 5.01
CA ILE A 56 6.94 -4.69 3.79
C ILE A 56 8.38 -4.78 3.29
N LYS A 57 8.54 -5.12 2.01
CA LYS A 57 9.84 -5.17 1.32
C LYS A 57 9.96 -4.11 0.22
N GLY A 58 11.09 -4.15 -0.47
CA GLY A 58 11.33 -3.36 -1.68
C GLY A 58 11.45 -1.86 -1.45
N GLY A 59 11.21 -1.09 -2.51
CA GLY A 59 11.33 0.37 -2.47
C GLY A 59 10.31 1.04 -1.53
N GLN A 60 9.17 0.38 -1.23
CA GLN A 60 8.20 0.89 -0.25
C GLN A 60 8.73 0.84 1.18
N ALA A 61 9.45 -0.21 1.57
CA ALA A 61 10.11 -0.26 2.88
C ALA A 61 11.11 0.90 3.06
N LEU A 62 11.81 1.28 1.98
CA LEU A 62 12.71 2.43 1.97
C LEU A 62 11.95 3.77 1.97
N LEU A 63 10.79 3.89 1.32
CA LEU A 63 9.98 5.12 1.36
C LEU A 63 9.31 5.36 2.72
N VAL A 64 8.92 4.29 3.43
CA VAL A 64 8.43 4.37 4.81
C VAL A 64 9.56 4.85 5.74
N ARG A 65 10.81 4.45 5.48
CA ARG A 65 11.97 4.75 6.34
C ARG A 65 12.75 6.03 5.98
N TYR A 66 12.84 6.38 4.70
CA TYR A 66 13.66 7.48 4.17
C TYR A 66 12.84 8.37 3.23
N ARG A 67 12.44 9.54 3.74
CA ARG A 67 11.75 10.55 2.94
C ARG A 67 12.73 11.19 1.95
N GLY A 68 12.63 10.83 0.67
CA GLY A 68 13.22 11.61 -0.44
C GLY A 68 14.43 11.02 -1.18
N ALA A 69 14.94 9.84 -0.80
CA ALA A 69 16.11 9.24 -1.45
C ALA A 69 15.80 7.97 -2.28
N ALA A 70 14.61 7.41 -2.16
CA ALA A 70 14.22 6.19 -2.86
C ALA A 70 13.37 6.50 -4.09
N ARG A 71 13.68 5.86 -5.23
CA ARG A 71 12.82 5.83 -6.42
C ARG A 71 11.41 5.43 -5.99
N LEU A 72 10.41 6.15 -6.49
CA LEU A 72 9.02 5.85 -6.18
C LEU A 72 8.69 4.43 -6.62
N SER A 73 8.53 3.52 -5.65
CA SER A 73 8.16 2.14 -5.93
C SER A 73 6.79 2.12 -6.58
N GLN A 74 6.70 1.49 -7.74
CA GLN A 74 5.45 1.35 -8.48
C GLN A 74 4.50 0.37 -7.80
N ASP A 75 5.02 -0.49 -6.91
CA ASP A 75 4.31 -1.59 -6.28
C ASP A 75 4.56 -1.63 -4.77
N ILE A 76 3.74 -2.40 -4.06
CA ILE A 76 3.92 -2.76 -2.64
C ILE A 76 4.30 -4.23 -2.54
N ASP A 77 5.46 -4.51 -1.97
CA ASP A 77 5.95 -5.87 -1.75
C ASP A 77 5.62 -6.32 -0.32
N LEU A 78 4.89 -7.42 -0.20
CA LEU A 78 4.55 -8.03 1.09
C LEU A 78 5.20 -9.41 1.16
N GLN A 79 5.95 -9.67 2.24
CA GLN A 79 6.41 -11.00 2.58
C GLN A 79 5.59 -11.54 3.75
N CYS A 80 5.09 -12.77 3.61
CA CYS A 80 4.51 -13.52 4.72
C CYS A 80 5.60 -13.90 5.72
N ALA A 81 5.39 -13.58 7.00
CA ALA A 81 6.31 -13.93 8.08
C ALA A 81 6.21 -15.41 8.51
N HIS A 82 5.16 -16.12 8.07
CA HIS A 82 4.94 -17.53 8.38
C HIS A 82 5.42 -18.41 7.21
N PRO A 83 6.51 -19.18 7.38
CA PRO A 83 7.10 -19.99 6.30
C PRO A 83 6.21 -21.16 5.87
N ASP A 84 5.32 -21.61 6.74
CA ASP A 84 4.43 -22.75 6.48
C ASP A 84 3.21 -22.38 5.61
N ARG A 85 2.98 -21.07 5.35
CA ARG A 85 1.87 -20.63 4.49
C ARG A 85 2.27 -20.68 3.03
N SER A 86 1.43 -21.32 2.22
CA SER A 86 1.52 -21.30 0.76
C SER A 86 1.31 -19.89 0.20
N ALA A 87 1.74 -19.68 -1.05
CA ALA A 87 1.51 -18.42 -1.76
C ALA A 87 0.00 -18.16 -1.95
N GLU A 88 -0.78 -19.21 -2.16
CA GLU A 88 -2.24 -19.17 -2.32
C GLU A 88 -2.93 -18.70 -1.03
N GLU A 89 -2.52 -19.24 0.12
CA GLU A 89 -3.03 -18.82 1.43
C GLU A 89 -2.66 -17.36 1.74
N ALA A 90 -1.38 -17.00 1.56
CA ALA A 90 -0.93 -15.63 1.74
C ALA A 90 -1.73 -14.65 0.86
N ARG A 91 -1.94 -15.00 -0.41
CA ARG A 91 -2.78 -14.23 -1.32
C ARG A 91 -4.21 -14.08 -0.81
N ALA A 92 -4.84 -15.18 -0.37
CA ALA A 92 -6.20 -15.14 0.15
C ALA A 92 -6.33 -14.20 1.35
N LEU A 93 -5.34 -14.21 2.25
CA LEU A 93 -5.28 -13.30 3.41
C LEU A 93 -5.12 -11.84 2.99
N VAL A 94 -4.26 -11.52 2.02
CA VAL A 94 -4.14 -10.14 1.50
C VAL A 94 -5.46 -9.67 0.87
N ILE A 95 -6.14 -10.52 0.10
CA ILE A 95 -7.43 -10.19 -0.52
C ILE A 95 -8.49 -9.95 0.57
N LYS A 96 -8.53 -10.81 1.58
CA LYS A 96 -9.42 -10.66 2.74
C LYS A 96 -9.17 -9.33 3.44
N ALA A 97 -7.91 -9.04 3.79
CA ALA A 97 -7.55 -7.79 4.44
C ALA A 97 -7.88 -6.57 3.56
N ALA A 98 -7.62 -6.62 2.25
CA ALA A 98 -7.94 -5.53 1.32
C ALA A 98 -9.43 -5.16 1.29
N SER A 99 -10.31 -6.11 1.63
CA SER A 99 -11.76 -5.89 1.74
C SER A 99 -12.21 -5.22 3.05
N LEU A 100 -11.32 -5.10 4.04
CA LEU A 100 -11.62 -4.46 5.32
C LEU A 100 -12.01 -2.99 5.11
N ASP A 101 -13.19 -2.63 5.65
CA ASP A 101 -13.64 -1.25 5.66
C ASP A 101 -13.02 -0.51 6.86
N LEU A 102 -12.17 0.47 6.57
CA LEU A 102 -11.54 1.32 7.57
C LEU A 102 -12.26 2.68 7.72
N GLY A 103 -13.45 2.85 7.12
CA GLY A 103 -14.18 4.10 7.13
C GLY A 103 -13.47 5.23 6.37
N ASP A 104 -12.60 4.88 5.42
CA ASP A 104 -11.73 5.83 4.69
C ASP A 104 -12.19 6.10 3.25
N TYR A 105 -13.44 5.71 2.91
CA TYR A 105 -14.04 5.81 1.58
C TYR A 105 -13.29 5.06 0.46
N LEU A 106 -12.37 4.15 0.80
CA LEU A 106 -11.66 3.33 -0.17
C LEU A 106 -12.19 1.91 -0.18
N ARG A 107 -12.27 1.35 -1.39
CA ARG A 107 -12.48 -0.08 -1.63
C ARG A 107 -11.39 -0.57 -2.58
N TYR A 108 -10.71 -1.65 -2.19
CA TYR A 108 -9.77 -2.35 -3.04
C TYR A 108 -10.49 -3.53 -3.68
N VAL A 109 -10.38 -3.64 -5.00
CA VAL A 109 -10.92 -4.77 -5.76
C VAL A 109 -9.75 -5.38 -6.52
N PRO A 110 -9.39 -6.65 -6.26
CA PRO A 110 -8.35 -7.32 -7.02
C PRO A 110 -8.73 -7.39 -8.50
N GLY A 111 -7.80 -7.04 -9.38
CA GLY A 111 -7.97 -7.09 -10.83
C GLY A 111 -7.55 -8.44 -11.40
N LYS A 112 -6.35 -8.48 -11.99
CA LYS A 112 -5.74 -9.70 -12.54
C LYS A 112 -4.68 -10.25 -11.60
N PHE A 113 -4.54 -11.56 -11.59
CA PHE A 113 -3.45 -12.25 -10.91
C PHE A 113 -2.49 -12.77 -11.95
N LEU A 114 -1.22 -12.37 -11.81
CA LEU A 114 -0.12 -12.87 -12.62
C LEU A 114 0.78 -13.64 -11.67
N GLY A 115 0.99 -14.93 -11.94
CA GLY A 115 2.03 -15.69 -11.26
C GLY A 115 3.38 -15.10 -11.67
N HIS A 116 4.14 -14.60 -10.71
CA HIS A 116 5.51 -14.21 -10.97
C HIS A 116 6.39 -15.45 -10.79
N SER A 117 6.76 -16.09 -11.90
CA SER A 117 7.80 -17.10 -11.92
C SER A 117 9.15 -16.39 -11.96
N ASP A 118 9.74 -16.12 -10.81
CA ASP A 118 11.17 -15.77 -10.71
C ASP A 118 11.79 -16.63 -9.60
N GLU A 119 12.16 -17.85 -9.96
CA GLU A 119 13.26 -18.59 -9.31
C GLU A 119 14.55 -17.77 -9.54
N GLY A 120 14.86 -16.78 -8.70
CA GLY A 120 16.14 -16.08 -8.87
C GLY A 120 16.40 -14.79 -8.11
N ARG A 121 15.44 -14.23 -7.38
CA ARG A 121 15.69 -13.02 -6.56
C ARG A 121 15.22 -13.16 -5.10
N GLY A 122 15.42 -14.34 -4.53
CA GLY A 122 15.57 -14.48 -3.09
C GLY A 122 16.98 -13.99 -2.72
N GLY A 123 17.15 -12.68 -2.56
CA GLY A 123 18.40 -12.13 -2.04
C GLY A 123 18.69 -12.75 -0.67
N ALA A 124 19.73 -13.57 -0.61
CA ALA A 124 20.38 -13.94 0.62
C ALA A 124 20.82 -12.64 1.32
N GLN A 125 20.28 -12.41 2.51
CA GLN A 125 20.94 -11.71 3.60
C GLN A 125 20.57 -12.42 4.89
#